data_AF-A0A1I3VZX5-F1
#
_entry.id   AF-A0A1I3VZX5-F1
#
_cell.length_a   1.000
_cell.length_b   1.000
_cell.length_c   1.000
_cell.angle_alpha   90.00
_cell.angle_beta   90.00
_cell.angle_gamma   90.00
#
_symmetry.space_group_name_H-M   'P 1'
#
loop_
_entity.id
_entity.type
_entity.pdbx_description
1 polymer ?
#
loop_
_entity_poly.entity_id
_entity_poly.type
_entity_poly.pdbx_seq_one_letter_code
_entity_poly.pdbx_strand_id
1 'polypeptide(L)'
;MDQNRDLAQKLGEAIWAFALVERATYRYMKKLSSDTLDVLMADQSIPVRIRVIKQLIARADGPESMKQLAYKCVKAISELSEERNLFAHNPFHTWIDFDAREFVHEIEKVTDASQVKSLGEMEAFTQKSLTLAEEFEDALSHLTYQGNARSA
;
A
#
# COMPACT_ATOMS: atom_id res chain seq x y z
N MET A 1 -27.48 -8.43 -8.77
CA MET A 1 -26.52 -7.91 -9.77
C MET A 1 -25.86 -6.62 -9.32
N ASP A 2 -26.60 -5.61 -8.84
CA ASP A 2 -26.02 -4.32 -8.42
C ASP A 2 -25.05 -4.41 -7.24
N GLN A 3 -25.34 -5.25 -6.23
CA GLN A 3 -24.44 -5.45 -5.08
C GLN A 3 -23.07 -6.04 -5.45
N ASN A 4 -23.03 -6.98 -6.41
CA ASN A 4 -21.78 -7.59 -6.84
C ASN A 4 -20.93 -6.62 -7.66
N ARG A 5 -21.58 -5.76 -8.44
CA ARG A 5 -20.91 -4.71 -9.20
C ARG A 5 -20.31 -3.65 -8.27
N ASP A 6 -21.08 -3.20 -7.28
CA ASP A 6 -20.60 -2.22 -6.30
C ASP A 6 -19.44 -2.78 -5.48
N LEU A 7 -19.56 -4.02 -5.01
CA LEU A 7 -18.48 -4.71 -4.33
C LEU A 7 -17.20 -4.83 -5.18
N ALA A 8 -17.31 -5.28 -6.43
CA ALA A 8 -16.18 -5.40 -7.33
C ALA A 8 -15.50 -4.04 -7.58
N GLN A 9 -16.30 -2.99 -7.74
CA GLN A 9 -15.80 -1.63 -7.87
C GLN A 9 -15.03 -1.18 -6.62
N LYS A 10 -15.63 -1.34 -5.43
CA LYS A 10 -14.99 -0.93 -4.16
C LYS A 10 -13.72 -1.70 -3.86
N LEU A 11 -13.68 -2.99 -4.18
CA LEU A 11 -12.47 -3.81 -4.06
C LEU A 11 -11.38 -3.30 -5.02
N GLY A 12 -11.73 -3.01 -6.28
CA GLY A 12 -10.80 -2.45 -7.25
C GLY A 12 -10.24 -1.09 -6.81
N GLU A 13 -11.10 -0.21 -6.28
CA GLU A 13 -10.72 1.10 -5.72
C GLU A 13 -9.76 0.93 -4.54
N ALA A 14 -10.03 0.00 -3.61
CA ALA A 14 -9.19 -0.30 -2.46
C ALA A 14 -7.80 -0.82 -2.87
N ILE A 15 -7.76 -1.79 -3.79
CA ILE A 15 -6.50 -2.35 -4.31
C ILE A 15 -5.67 -1.26 -5.00
N TRP A 16 -6.32 -0.45 -5.84
CA TRP A 16 -5.66 0.65 -6.53
C TRP A 16 -5.10 1.69 -5.55
N ALA A 17 -5.89 2.09 -4.55
CA ALA A 17 -5.47 3.07 -3.56
C ALA A 17 -4.25 2.58 -2.76
N PHE A 18 -4.22 1.30 -2.36
CA PHE A 18 -3.05 0.73 -1.70
C PHE A 18 -1.84 0.64 -2.63
N ALA A 19 -2.03 0.32 -3.92
CA ALA A 19 -0.95 0.32 -4.90
C ALA A 19 -0.28 1.71 -5.04
N LEU A 20 -1.02 2.80 -4.83
CA LEU A 20 -0.44 4.15 -4.77
C LEU A 20 0.47 4.34 -3.55
N VAL A 21 0.11 3.78 -2.40
CA VAL A 21 0.98 3.74 -1.22
C VAL A 21 2.25 2.94 -1.53
N GLU A 22 2.13 1.77 -2.17
CA GLU A 22 3.28 0.98 -2.58
C GLU A 22 4.18 1.77 -3.54
N ARG A 23 3.60 2.45 -4.54
CA ARG A 23 4.34 3.31 -5.46
C ARG A 23 5.10 4.42 -4.74
N ALA A 24 4.53 5.02 -3.69
CA ALA A 24 5.22 6.01 -2.89
C ALA A 24 6.46 5.40 -2.20
N THR A 25 6.37 4.15 -1.69
CA THR A 25 7.55 3.46 -1.12
C THR A 25 8.69 3.32 -2.13
N TYR A 26 8.37 3.02 -3.39
CA TYR A 26 9.36 2.95 -4.47
C TYR A 26 10.02 4.31 -4.73
N ARG A 27 9.23 5.39 -4.74
CA ARG A 27 9.75 6.74 -4.95
C ARG A 27 10.67 7.20 -3.81
N TYR A 28 10.39 6.81 -2.58
CA TYR A 28 11.32 7.02 -1.46
C TYR A 28 12.66 6.33 -1.69
N MET A 29 12.64 5.04 -2.04
CA MET A 29 13.87 4.28 -2.30
C MET A 29 14.64 4.85 -3.48
N LYS A 30 13.94 5.30 -4.53
CA LYS A 30 14.54 5.91 -5.70
C LYS A 30 15.14 7.29 -5.43
N LYS A 31 14.44 8.15 -4.67
CA LYS A 31 14.86 9.55 -4.43
C LYS A 31 15.92 9.66 -3.33
N LEU A 32 15.86 8.83 -2.30
CA LEU A 32 16.70 8.94 -1.10
C LEU A 32 17.88 7.93 -1.09
N SER A 33 18.22 7.36 -2.23
CA SER A 33 19.33 6.42 -2.42
C SER A 33 20.18 6.83 -3.63
N SER A 34 21.49 6.57 -3.56
CA SER A 34 22.41 6.68 -4.69
C SER A 34 22.32 5.49 -5.65
N ASP A 35 22.08 4.30 -5.11
CA ASP A 35 21.92 3.06 -5.87
C ASP A 35 20.45 2.87 -6.27
N THR A 36 20.20 2.04 -7.30
CA THR A 36 18.87 1.62 -7.79
C THR A 36 18.16 0.70 -6.79
N LEU A 37 18.02 1.16 -5.55
CA LEU A 37 17.44 0.42 -4.44
C LEU A 37 15.96 0.13 -4.69
N ASP A 38 15.28 1.00 -5.45
CA ASP A 38 13.94 0.77 -5.97
C ASP A 38 13.85 -0.49 -6.85
N VAL A 39 14.89 -0.79 -7.62
CA VAL A 39 14.98 -2.01 -8.44
C VAL A 39 15.35 -3.21 -7.58
N LEU A 40 16.36 -3.09 -6.73
CA LEU A 40 16.84 -4.20 -5.88
C LEU A 40 15.81 -4.68 -4.87
N MET A 41 14.90 -3.80 -4.47
CA MET A 41 13.86 -4.08 -3.48
C MET A 41 12.48 -4.32 -4.09
N ALA A 42 12.37 -4.44 -5.42
CA ALA A 42 11.07 -4.53 -6.10
C ALA A 42 10.26 -5.78 -5.68
N ASP A 43 10.92 -6.92 -5.54
CA ASP A 43 10.25 -8.17 -5.16
C ASP A 43 10.15 -8.35 -3.63
N GLN A 44 10.55 -7.34 -2.86
CA GLN A 44 10.54 -7.41 -1.40
C GLN A 44 9.18 -6.98 -0.82
N SER A 45 8.78 -7.65 0.26
CA SER A 45 7.53 -7.33 0.95
C SER A 45 7.54 -5.93 1.54
N ILE A 46 6.36 -5.33 1.70
CA ILE A 46 6.18 -3.99 2.27
C ILE A 46 6.89 -3.82 3.62
N PRO A 47 6.81 -4.76 4.58
CA PRO A 47 7.54 -4.65 5.84
C PRO A 47 9.06 -4.50 5.68
N VAL A 48 9.64 -5.19 4.69
CA VAL A 48 11.09 -5.08 4.39
C VAL A 48 11.40 -3.70 3.80
N ARG A 49 10.62 -3.26 2.80
CA ARG A 49 10.77 -1.93 2.17
C ARG A 49 10.64 -0.80 3.20
N ILE A 50 9.68 -0.90 4.11
CA ILE A 50 9.46 0.06 5.20
C ILE A 50 10.68 0.20 6.11
N ARG A 51 11.33 -0.91 6.50
CA ARG A 51 12.54 -0.87 7.34
C ARG A 51 13.67 -0.10 6.66
N VAL A 52 13.85 -0.33 5.36
CA VAL A 52 14.84 0.39 4.56
C VAL A 52 14.49 1.87 4.49
N ILE A 53 13.25 2.22 4.16
CA ILE A 53 12.80 3.61 4.05
C ILE A 53 12.97 4.38 5.35
N LYS A 54 12.73 3.77 6.52
CA LYS A 54 13.04 4.40 7.82
C LYS A 54 14.50 4.86 7.90
N GLN A 55 15.44 4.04 7.44
CA GLN A 55 16.86 4.41 7.42
C GLN A 55 17.15 5.50 6.39
N LEU A 56 16.45 5.49 5.25
CA LEU A 56 16.56 6.54 4.23
C LEU A 56 16.09 7.90 4.75
N ILE A 57 14.97 7.93 5.49
CA ILE A 57 14.42 9.16 6.10
C ILE A 57 15.40 9.70 7.14
N ALA A 58 15.97 8.83 7.99
CA ALA A 58 16.91 9.23 9.03
C ALA A 58 18.11 10.03 8.47
N ARG A 59 18.64 9.58 7.34
CA ARG A 59 19.81 10.19 6.67
C ARG A 59 19.47 11.25 5.63
N ALA A 60 18.19 11.46 5.32
CA ALA A 60 17.80 12.46 4.33
C ALA A 60 18.10 13.87 4.85
N ASP A 61 18.32 14.81 3.95
CA ASP A 61 18.26 16.24 4.28
C ASP A 61 16.83 16.74 4.13
N GLY A 62 16.50 17.82 4.85
CA GLY A 62 15.18 18.46 4.80
C GLY A 62 14.60 18.78 6.17
N PRO A 63 13.44 19.46 6.21
CA PRO A 63 12.81 19.90 7.45
C PRO A 63 12.46 18.73 8.38
N GLU A 64 12.75 18.88 9.67
CA GLU A 64 12.46 17.84 10.67
C GLU A 64 10.97 17.50 10.75
N SER A 65 10.09 18.50 10.56
CA SER A 65 8.64 18.27 10.48
C SER A 65 8.25 17.29 9.37
N MET A 66 8.96 17.33 8.23
CA MET A 66 8.70 16.44 7.09
C MET A 66 9.27 15.04 7.32
N LYS A 67 10.41 14.92 8.03
CA LYS A 67 10.90 13.62 8.50
C LYS A 67 9.92 12.97 9.46
N GLN A 68 9.37 13.74 10.41
CA GLN A 68 8.37 13.26 11.36
C GLN A 68 7.07 12.83 10.66
N LEU A 69 6.59 13.60 9.69
CA LEU A 69 5.46 13.21 8.85
C LEU A 69 5.75 11.90 8.12
N ALA A 70 6.90 11.78 7.47
CA ALA A 70 7.30 10.56 6.79
C ALA A 70 7.35 9.35 7.73
N TYR A 71 7.88 9.50 8.96
CA TYR A 71 7.88 8.43 9.96
C TYR A 71 6.46 8.03 10.41
N LYS A 72 5.57 9.02 10.61
CA LYS A 72 4.16 8.78 10.91
C LYS A 72 3.51 7.98 9.78
N CYS A 73 3.72 8.38 8.53
CA CYS A 73 3.20 7.68 7.36
C CYS A 73 3.72 6.24 7.32
N VAL A 74 5.04 6.05 7.44
CA VAL A 74 5.69 4.72 7.46
C VAL A 74 5.09 3.80 8.53
N LYS A 75 4.76 4.31 9.73
CA LYS A 75 4.07 3.53 10.76
C LYS A 75 2.67 3.13 10.30
N ALA A 76 1.90 4.09 9.77
CA ALA A 76 0.55 3.83 9.25
C ALA A 76 0.55 2.85 8.08
N ILE A 77 1.56 2.86 7.20
CA ILE A 77 1.67 1.89 6.09
C ILE A 77 1.83 0.46 6.62
N SER A 78 2.60 0.26 7.71
CA SER A 78 2.72 -1.08 8.32
C SER A 78 1.35 -1.60 8.77
N GLU A 79 0.58 -0.80 9.50
CA GLU A 79 -0.77 -1.13 9.96
C GLU A 79 -1.73 -1.41 8.78
N LEU A 80 -1.68 -0.54 7.76
CA LEU A 80 -2.50 -0.65 6.56
C LEU A 80 -2.14 -1.89 5.71
N SER A 81 -0.87 -2.31 5.72
CA SER A 81 -0.42 -3.51 4.99
C SER A 81 -0.95 -4.81 5.59
N GLU A 82 -1.15 -4.84 6.90
CA GLU A 82 -1.81 -5.96 7.59
C GLU A 82 -3.30 -5.99 7.24
N GLU A 83 -3.94 -4.82 7.24
CA GLU A 83 -5.35 -4.68 6.85
C GLU A 83 -5.58 -5.07 5.37
N ARG A 84 -4.65 -4.70 4.48
CA ARG A 84 -4.67 -5.07 3.04
C ARG A 84 -4.74 -6.58 2.84
N ASN A 85 -4.07 -7.37 3.67
CA ASN A 85 -4.11 -8.83 3.54
C ASN A 85 -5.52 -9.38 3.77
N LEU A 86 -6.34 -8.73 4.60
CA LEU A 86 -7.74 -9.10 4.79
C LEU A 86 -8.59 -8.81 3.54
N PHE A 87 -8.22 -7.80 2.74
CA PHE A 87 -8.88 -7.50 1.46
C PHE A 87 -8.37 -8.37 0.31
N ALA A 88 -7.07 -8.67 0.27
CA ALA A 88 -6.45 -9.51 -0.77
C ALA A 88 -6.75 -11.00 -0.59
N HIS A 89 -7.03 -11.45 0.64
CA HIS A 89 -7.48 -12.79 0.99
C HIS A 89 -8.98 -12.84 1.33
N ASN A 90 -9.72 -11.76 1.09
CA ASN A 90 -11.18 -11.74 1.19
C ASN A 90 -11.72 -12.79 0.17
N PRO A 91 -12.71 -13.63 0.52
CA PRO A 91 -13.05 -14.87 -0.20
C PRO A 91 -13.77 -14.67 -1.55
N PHE A 92 -13.52 -13.54 -2.22
CA PHE A 92 -14.08 -13.24 -3.54
C PHE A 92 -13.20 -13.85 -4.62
N HIS A 93 -13.30 -15.17 -4.77
CA HIS A 93 -12.78 -15.86 -5.94
C HIS A 93 -13.83 -15.83 -7.06
N THR A 94 -13.60 -15.02 -8.09
CA THR A 94 -14.39 -15.09 -9.33
C THR A 94 -13.79 -16.16 -10.23
N TRP A 95 -14.47 -17.29 -10.43
CA TRP A 95 -14.11 -18.25 -11.49
C TRP A 95 -15.31 -18.53 -12.40
N ILE A 96 -15.01 -18.96 -13.62
CA ILE A 96 -16.03 -19.40 -14.59
C ILE A 96 -16.20 -20.90 -14.38
N ASP A 97 -17.40 -21.32 -13.99
CA ASP A 97 -17.78 -22.73 -14.04
C ASP A 97 -18.09 -23.09 -15.49
N PHE A 98 -17.17 -23.81 -16.13
CA PHE A 98 -17.28 -24.19 -17.53
C PHE A 98 -18.35 -25.26 -17.77
N ASP A 99 -18.76 -26.00 -16.73
CA ASP A 99 -19.77 -27.05 -16.81
C ASP A 99 -21.18 -26.47 -16.66
N ALA A 100 -21.37 -25.46 -15.79
CA ALA A 100 -22.65 -24.77 -15.61
C ALA A 100 -22.90 -23.65 -16.66
N ARG A 101 -21.87 -23.17 -17.36
CA ARG A 101 -21.92 -21.99 -18.27
C ARG A 101 -22.53 -20.74 -17.64
N GLU A 102 -22.51 -20.65 -16.31
CA GLU A 102 -22.97 -19.52 -15.52
C GLU A 102 -21.78 -18.92 -14.77
N PHE A 103 -21.83 -17.60 -14.55
CA PHE A 103 -20.99 -16.97 -13.54
C PHE A 103 -21.46 -17.47 -12.18
N VAL A 104 -20.77 -18.47 -11.63
CA VAL A 104 -21.02 -18.93 -10.27
C VAL A 104 -20.40 -17.91 -9.33
N HIS A 105 -21.25 -17.27 -8.53
CA HIS A 105 -20.86 -16.34 -7.47
C HIS A 105 -21.00 -17.03 -6.12
N GLU A 106 -20.24 -18.09 -5.89
CA GLU A 106 -20.11 -18.58 -4.52
C GLU A 106 -19.04 -17.74 -3.83
N ILE A 107 -19.51 -16.81 -3.00
CA ILE A 107 -18.71 -16.34 -1.86
C ILE A 107 -18.35 -17.62 -1.12
N GLU A 108 -17.07 -17.99 -1.12
CA GLU A 108 -16.59 -19.18 -0.41
C GLU A 108 -17.20 -19.16 0.98
N LYS A 109 -17.78 -20.28 1.42
CA LYS A 109 -18.56 -20.36 2.66
C LYS A 109 -17.67 -19.83 3.79
N VAL A 110 -17.91 -18.59 4.17
CA VAL A 110 -17.08 -17.86 5.12
C VAL A 110 -17.08 -18.67 6.41
N THR A 111 -15.97 -19.36 6.69
CA THR A 111 -15.85 -20.16 7.92
C THR A 111 -15.70 -19.26 9.15
N ASP A 112 -15.29 -18.00 8.93
CA ASP A 112 -15.14 -16.99 9.97
C ASP A 112 -15.62 -15.61 9.49
N ALA A 113 -16.84 -15.24 9.91
CA ALA A 113 -17.48 -13.97 9.53
C ALA A 113 -16.69 -12.72 9.97
N SER A 114 -15.73 -12.86 10.90
CA SER A 114 -14.88 -11.75 11.35
C SER A 114 -13.87 -11.28 10.30
N GLN A 115 -13.65 -12.07 9.24
CA GLN A 115 -12.70 -11.74 8.17
C GLN A 115 -13.34 -11.04 6.97
N VAL A 116 -14.67 -10.94 6.94
CA VAL A 116 -15.38 -10.29 5.83
C VAL A 116 -15.52 -8.81 6.10
N LYS A 117 -14.85 -8.01 5.27
CA LYS A 117 -14.95 -6.54 5.33
C LYS A 117 -16.20 -6.05 4.61
N SER A 118 -16.94 -5.16 5.28
CA SER A 118 -18.07 -4.44 4.72
C SER A 118 -17.65 -3.42 3.66
N LEU A 119 -18.61 -2.99 2.82
CA LEU A 119 -18.36 -1.93 1.84
C LEU A 119 -17.87 -0.63 2.49
N GLY A 120 -18.45 -0.26 3.64
CA GLY A 120 -18.00 0.92 4.39
C GLY A 120 -16.57 0.79 4.91
N GLU A 121 -16.13 -0.41 5.28
CA GLU A 121 -14.74 -0.66 5.65
C GLU A 121 -13.80 -0.58 4.43
N MET A 122 -14.24 -1.05 3.25
CA MET A 122 -13.48 -0.89 2.00
C MET A 122 -13.33 0.58 1.61
N GLU A 123 -14.40 1.38 1.74
CA GLU A 123 -14.36 2.82 1.49
C GLU A 123 -13.42 3.53 2.47
N ALA A 124 -13.52 3.20 3.76
CA ALA A 124 -12.65 3.78 4.78
C ALA A 124 -11.17 3.41 4.54
N PHE A 125 -10.88 2.16 4.19
CA PHE A 125 -9.54 1.72 3.81
C PHE A 125 -9.03 2.45 2.56
N THR A 126 -9.88 2.60 1.54
CA THR A 126 -9.56 3.31 0.31
C THR A 126 -9.18 4.75 0.60
N GLN A 127 -10.01 5.47 1.37
CA GLN A 127 -9.77 6.87 1.71
C GLN A 127 -8.49 7.02 2.55
N LYS A 128 -8.27 6.14 3.55
CA LYS A 128 -7.03 6.12 4.33
C LYS A 128 -5.82 5.91 3.44
N SER A 129 -5.90 4.98 2.49
CA SER A 129 -4.80 4.67 1.56
C SER A 129 -4.47 5.87 0.66
N LEU A 130 -5.48 6.54 0.11
CA LEU A 130 -5.31 7.73 -0.74
C LEU A 130 -4.65 8.87 0.04
N THR A 131 -5.21 9.22 1.21
CA THR A 131 -4.66 10.28 2.06
C THR A 131 -3.23 9.95 2.50
N LEU A 132 -2.97 8.70 2.87
CA LEU A 132 -1.64 8.27 3.27
C LEU A 132 -0.63 8.35 2.12
N ALA A 133 -1.02 7.98 0.90
CA ALA A 133 -0.16 8.12 -0.28
C ALA A 133 0.16 9.59 -0.55
N GLU A 134 -0.82 10.48 -0.46
CA GLU A 134 -0.63 11.93 -0.62
C GLU A 134 0.30 12.52 0.44
N GLU A 135 0.03 12.28 1.73
CA GLU A 135 0.87 12.75 2.84
C GLU A 135 2.31 12.26 2.71
N PHE A 136 2.48 11.01 2.26
CA PHE A 136 3.80 10.40 2.14
C PHE A 136 4.57 10.98 0.95
N GLU A 137 3.92 11.20 -0.19
CA GLU A 137 4.53 11.87 -1.34
C GLU A 137 4.84 13.35 -1.06
N ASP A 138 3.97 14.03 -0.32
CA ASP A 138 4.19 15.41 0.12
C ASP A 138 5.46 15.50 0.98
N ALA A 139 5.57 14.66 2.01
CA ALA A 139 6.77 14.57 2.83
C ALA A 139 8.01 14.27 1.98
N LEU A 140 7.93 13.34 1.02
CA LEU A 140 9.04 13.02 0.12
C LEU A 140 9.49 14.23 -0.69
N SER A 141 8.57 15.07 -1.14
CA SER A 141 8.87 16.24 -1.98
C SER A 141 9.89 17.18 -1.31
N HIS A 142 9.86 17.25 0.03
CA HIS A 142 10.73 18.07 0.87
C HIS A 142 12.00 17.39 1.38
N LEU A 143 12.15 16.08 1.13
CA LEU A 143 13.34 15.32 1.52
C LEU A 143 14.29 15.14 0.35
N THR A 144 15.58 15.25 0.60
CA THR A 144 16.63 15.04 -0.40
C THR A 144 17.67 14.05 0.10
N TYR A 145 18.29 13.35 -0.85
CA TYR A 145 19.38 12.43 -0.53
C TYR A 145 20.63 13.21 -0.12
N GLN A 146 21.18 12.92 1.07
CA GLN A 146 22.55 13.30 1.40
C GLN A 146 23.51 12.28 0.79
N GLY A 147 23.93 12.57 -0.44
CA GLY A 147 25.12 11.95 -0.98
C GLY A 147 26.29 12.38 -0.12
N ASN A 148 26.91 11.44 0.59
CA ASN A 148 28.21 11.72 1.21
C ASN A 148 29.10 12.25 0.10
N ALA A 149 29.41 13.55 0.13
CA ALA A 149 30.61 14.07 -0.47
C ALA A 149 31.74 13.34 0.26
N ARG A 150 32.13 12.18 -0.26
CA ARG A 150 33.42 11.59 0.08
C ARG A 150 34.42 12.60 -0.45
N SER A 151 34.85 13.49 0.44
CA SER A 151 36.02 14.34 0.25
C SER A 151 37.16 13.40 -0.14
N ALA A 152 37.49 13.39 -1.42
CA ALA A 152 38.73 12.84 -1.94
C ALA A 152 39.80 13.93 -1.84
#